data_AF-A0A382BH19-F1
#
_entry.id   AF-A0A382BH19-F1
#
_cell.length_a   1.000
_cell.length_b   1.000
_cell.length_c   1.000
_cell.angle_alpha   90.00
_cell.angle_beta   90.00
_cell.angle_gamma   90.00
#
_symmetry.space_group_name_H-M   'P 1'
#
loop_
_entity.id
_entity.type
_entity.pdbx_description
1 polymer ?
#
loop_
_entity_poly.entity_id
_entity_poly.type
_entity_poly.pdbx_seq_one_letter_code
_entity_poly.pdbx_strand_id
1 'polypeptide(L)'
;VFGYQTKQLIQVNILLGHPVDTGSTPQQIVDSGNLLGNHFFKKRYQEDGLVAHARLNDGSILIFRGKDQKGRMVLLRLSNPQPDNENSKDLKITLSLSYIEKPGEPDAYKVNDGDF
;
A
#
# COMPACT_ATOMS: atom_id res chain seq x y z
N VAL A 1 -10.51 -9.89 12.04
CA VAL A 1 -11.50 -8.79 12.16
C VAL A 1 -10.78 -7.51 12.54
N PHE A 2 -10.96 -6.40 11.81
CA PHE A 2 -10.37 -5.09 12.15
C PHE A 2 -11.31 -4.25 13.01
N GLY A 3 -10.76 -3.41 13.89
CA GLY A 3 -11.53 -2.65 14.90
C GLY A 3 -12.23 -3.57 15.90
N TYR A 4 -11.61 -4.71 16.26
CA TYR A 4 -12.31 -5.78 16.98
C TYR A 4 -12.79 -5.34 18.37
N GLN A 5 -11.93 -4.69 19.14
CA GLN A 5 -12.25 -4.22 20.49
C GLN A 5 -12.97 -2.88 20.47
N THR A 6 -12.44 -1.92 19.70
CA THR A 6 -12.89 -0.51 19.74
C THR A 6 -14.08 -0.23 18.83
N LYS A 7 -14.34 -1.10 17.84
CA LYS A 7 -15.30 -0.87 16.74
C LYS A 7 -14.99 0.37 15.89
N GLN A 8 -13.74 0.83 15.90
CA GLN A 8 -13.28 1.99 15.13
C GLN A 8 -12.61 1.58 13.82
N LEU A 9 -12.58 2.53 12.86
CA LEU A 9 -11.85 2.38 11.62
C LEU A 9 -10.34 2.50 11.88
N ILE A 10 -9.61 1.40 11.73
CA ILE A 10 -8.15 1.37 11.99
C ILE A 10 -7.29 1.30 10.72
N GLN A 11 -7.90 1.01 9.58
CA GLN A 11 -7.19 0.88 8.32
C GLN A 11 -8.09 1.24 7.13
N VAL A 12 -7.53 1.95 6.16
CA VAL A 12 -8.14 2.22 4.86
C VAL A 12 -7.18 1.72 3.78
N ASN A 13 -7.70 0.93 2.84
CA ASN A 13 -6.96 0.50 1.65
C ASN A 13 -7.68 1.01 0.41
N ILE A 14 -6.95 1.71 -0.45
CA ILE A 14 -7.41 2.19 -1.74
C ILE A 14 -6.64 1.43 -2.80
N LEU A 15 -7.37 0.86 -3.76
CA LEU A 15 -6.83 0.15 -4.90
C LEU A 15 -7.16 0.92 -6.18
N LEU A 16 -6.14 1.18 -7.00
CA LEU A 16 -6.23 1.88 -8.27
C LEU A 16 -5.59 1.02 -9.37
N GLY A 17 -6.06 1.20 -10.60
CA GLY A 17 -5.50 0.55 -11.79
C GLY A 17 -6.38 -0.57 -12.33
N HIS A 18 -5.77 -1.42 -13.18
CA HIS A 18 -6.48 -2.37 -14.03
C HIS A 18 -7.44 -3.35 -13.33
N PRO A 19 -7.22 -3.77 -12.07
CA PRO A 19 -8.21 -4.59 -11.36
C PRO A 19 -9.54 -3.88 -11.06
N VAL A 20 -9.56 -2.55 -11.06
CA VAL A 20 -10.72 -1.71 -10.67
C VAL A 20 -11.22 -0.87 -11.83
N ASP A 21 -10.31 -0.37 -12.68
CA ASP A 21 -10.61 0.41 -13.87
C ASP A 21 -9.78 -0.10 -15.06
N THR A 22 -10.45 -0.79 -15.97
CA THR A 22 -9.83 -1.36 -17.18
C THR A 22 -9.53 -0.32 -18.26
N GLY A 23 -10.05 0.91 -18.14
CA GLY A 23 -9.80 2.00 -19.08
C GLY A 23 -8.53 2.81 -18.77
N SER A 24 -7.99 2.67 -17.55
CA SER A 24 -6.76 3.33 -17.12
C SER A 24 -5.54 2.73 -17.80
N THR A 25 -4.66 3.58 -18.34
CA THR A 25 -3.38 3.12 -18.90
C THR A 25 -2.35 2.85 -17.79
N PRO A 26 -1.36 1.97 -18.03
CA PRO A 26 -0.25 1.73 -17.09
C PRO A 26 0.46 3.02 -16.66
N GLN A 27 0.70 3.94 -17.60
CA GLN A 27 1.39 5.20 -17.32
C GLN A 27 0.59 6.12 -16.39
N GLN A 28 -0.73 6.24 -16.58
CA GLN A 28 -1.58 7.05 -15.69
C GLN A 28 -1.52 6.56 -14.24
N ILE A 29 -1.41 5.24 -14.03
CA ILE A 29 -1.32 4.64 -12.70
C ILE A 29 0.04 4.96 -12.07
N VAL A 30 1.13 4.86 -12.85
CA VAL A 30 2.47 5.27 -12.42
C VAL A 30 2.52 6.74 -12.06
N ASP A 31 1.95 7.61 -12.90
CA ASP A 31 1.90 9.06 -12.67
C ASP A 31 1.14 9.41 -11.39
N SER A 32 0.02 8.71 -11.14
CA SER A 32 -0.74 8.82 -9.90
C SER A 32 0.10 8.40 -8.69
N GLY A 33 0.86 7.32 -8.82
CA GLY A 33 1.80 6.84 -7.80
C GLY A 33 2.88 7.89 -7.49
N ASN A 34 3.48 8.48 -8.51
CA ASN A 34 4.49 9.53 -8.35
C ASN A 34 3.91 10.79 -7.71
N LEU A 35 2.72 11.22 -8.12
CA LEU A 35 2.03 12.38 -7.55
C LEU A 35 1.75 12.19 -6.06
N LEU A 36 1.20 11.03 -5.68
CA LEU A 36 0.92 10.69 -4.29
C LEU A 36 2.21 10.52 -3.47
N GLY A 37 3.22 9.84 -4.02
CA GLY A 37 4.52 9.69 -3.38
C GLY A 37 5.13 11.05 -3.05
N ASN A 38 5.21 11.95 -4.03
CA ASN A 38 5.71 13.31 -3.86
C ASN A 38 4.92 14.11 -2.82
N HIS A 39 3.60 13.95 -2.78
CA HIS A 39 2.75 14.58 -1.76
C HIS A 39 3.10 14.09 -0.34
N PHE A 40 3.33 12.79 -0.17
CA PHE A 40 3.73 12.25 1.12
C PHE A 40 5.16 12.63 1.52
N PHE A 41 6.12 12.63 0.58
CA PHE A 41 7.49 13.07 0.85
C PHE A 41 7.61 14.50 1.36
N LYS A 42 6.73 15.40 0.89
CA LYS A 42 6.73 16.81 1.33
C LYS A 42 6.17 17.01 2.74
N LYS A 43 5.55 15.99 3.35
CA LYS A 43 5.01 16.09 4.71
C LYS A 43 6.05 15.67 5.74
N ARG A 44 5.88 16.16 6.97
CA ARG A 44 6.75 15.83 8.12
C ARG A 44 6.47 14.42 8.66
N TYR A 45 6.95 13.41 7.94
CA TYR A 45 7.02 12.02 8.43
C TYR A 45 8.26 11.83 9.31
N GLN A 46 8.23 10.82 10.19
CA GLN A 46 9.39 10.41 10.98
C GLN A 46 10.45 9.80 10.05
N GLU A 47 11.73 10.06 10.33
CA GLU A 47 12.85 9.47 9.56
C GLU A 47 12.90 7.94 9.74
N ASP A 48 12.54 7.45 10.93
CA ASP A 48 12.42 6.02 11.21
C ASP A 48 11.29 5.38 10.39
N GLY A 49 11.67 4.43 9.52
CA GLY A 49 10.75 3.70 8.65
C GLY A 49 10.37 4.43 7.36
N LEU A 50 11.02 5.57 7.04
CA LEU A 50 10.86 6.23 5.75
C LEU A 50 11.59 5.43 4.64
N VAL A 51 10.83 4.88 3.71
CA VAL A 51 11.39 4.17 2.54
C VAL A 51 10.79 4.75 1.26
N ALA A 52 11.66 5.05 0.31
CA ALA A 52 11.34 5.65 -0.98
C ALA A 52 11.84 4.76 -2.11
N HIS A 53 10.98 4.50 -3.10
CA HIS A 53 11.35 3.87 -4.37
C HIS A 53 12.15 2.56 -4.23
N ALA A 54 11.81 1.72 -3.26
CA ALA A 54 12.46 0.43 -3.05
C ALA A 54 11.78 -0.67 -3.88
N ARG A 55 12.56 -1.49 -4.58
CA ARG A 55 12.05 -2.71 -5.22
C ARG A 55 11.94 -3.82 -4.17
N LEU A 56 10.80 -4.49 -4.11
CA LEU A 56 10.54 -5.61 -3.21
C LEU A 56 10.84 -6.95 -3.88
N ASN A 57 10.98 -8.01 -3.07
CA ASN A 57 11.31 -9.36 -3.54
C ASN A 57 10.26 -9.94 -4.49
N ASP A 58 9.01 -9.49 -4.38
CA ASP A 58 7.91 -9.88 -5.28
C ASP A 58 7.84 -9.03 -6.56
N GLY A 59 8.92 -8.32 -6.88
CA GLY A 59 9.04 -7.50 -8.09
C GLY A 59 8.32 -6.15 -8.03
N SER A 60 7.49 -5.91 -7.02
CA SER A 60 6.76 -4.65 -6.86
C SER A 60 7.66 -3.51 -6.38
N ILE A 61 7.18 -2.27 -6.51
CA ILE A 61 7.87 -1.05 -6.12
C ILE A 61 7.14 -0.42 -4.93
N LEU A 62 7.82 -0.31 -3.81
CA LEU A 62 7.41 0.51 -2.68
C LEU A 62 7.77 1.96 -2.99
N ILE A 63 6.77 2.74 -3.41
CA ILE A 63 6.95 4.16 -3.74
C ILE A 63 7.18 4.96 -2.47
N PHE A 64 6.38 4.72 -1.44
CA PHE A 64 6.47 5.43 -0.16
C PHE A 64 6.08 4.52 1.00
N ARG A 65 6.83 4.59 2.09
CA ARG A 65 6.43 4.13 3.42
C ARG A 65 6.85 5.20 4.43
N GLY A 66 5.97 5.57 5.35
CA GLY A 66 6.34 6.49 6.42
C GLY A 66 5.32 6.52 7.55
N LYS A 67 5.79 6.83 8.77
CA LYS A 67 4.94 7.09 9.94
C LYS A 67 4.81 8.59 10.17
N ASP A 68 3.59 9.07 10.35
CA ASP A 68 3.39 10.46 10.73
C ASP A 68 3.75 10.70 12.20
N GLN A 69 3.61 11.95 12.66
CA GLN A 69 3.94 12.33 14.04
C GLN A 69 3.12 11.58 15.12
N LYS A 70 1.98 10.98 14.74
CA LYS A 70 1.14 10.17 15.63
C LYS A 70 1.44 8.68 15.52
N GLY A 71 2.46 8.29 14.75
CA GLY A 71 2.85 6.90 14.50
C GLY A 71 1.98 6.17 13.48
N ARG A 72 1.07 6.87 12.78
CA ARG A 72 0.15 6.30 11.79
C ARG A 72 0.90 6.11 10.48
N MET A 73 0.76 4.96 9.85
CA MET A 73 1.54 4.59 8.68
C MET A 73 0.80 4.85 7.38
N VAL A 74 1.50 5.42 6.40
CA VAL A 74 1.11 5.41 4.99
C VAL A 74 2.04 4.47 4.24
N LEU A 75 1.45 3.60 3.42
CA LEU A 75 2.14 2.72 2.49
C LEU A 75 1.58 2.95 1.08
N LEU A 76 2.45 3.25 0.12
CA LEU A 76 2.11 3.42 -1.28
C LEU A 76 2.98 2.46 -2.10
N ARG A 77 2.33 1.51 -2.77
CA ARG A 77 3.00 0.42 -3.48
C ARG A 77 2.40 0.23 -4.87
N LEU A 78 3.28 0.13 -5.86
CA LEU A 78 2.97 -0.19 -7.24
C LEU A 78 3.35 -1.64 -7.53
N SER A 79 2.44 -2.45 -8.04
CA SER A 79 2.68 -3.85 -8.38
C SER A 79 2.21 -4.17 -9.79
N ASN A 80 2.84 -5.17 -10.40
CA ASN A 80 2.25 -5.90 -11.52
C ASN A 80 1.73 -7.23 -10.95
N PRO A 81 0.41 -7.46 -10.87
CA PRO A 81 -0.16 -8.68 -10.31
C PRO A 81 0.00 -9.91 -11.21
N GLN A 82 0.60 -9.78 -12.41
CA GLN A 82 0.81 -10.92 -13.30
C GLN A 82 1.83 -11.93 -12.75
N PRO A 83 1.58 -13.24 -12.87
CA PRO A 83 2.58 -14.26 -12.59
C PRO A 83 3.74 -14.16 -13.59
N ASP A 84 4.96 -14.44 -13.12
CA ASP A 84 6.25 -14.33 -13.85
C ASP A 84 6.32 -15.06 -15.22
N ASN A 85 5.28 -15.80 -15.62
CA ASN A 85 5.30 -16.74 -16.73
C ASN A 85 4.54 -16.31 -18.00
N GLU A 86 3.96 -15.11 -18.05
CA GLU A 86 3.29 -14.64 -19.27
C GLU A 86 4.02 -13.47 -19.93
N ASN A 87 4.50 -13.71 -21.16
CA ASN A 87 4.93 -12.69 -22.14
C ASN A 87 3.73 -11.83 -22.60
N SER A 88 2.87 -11.39 -21.69
CA SER A 88 1.72 -10.56 -21.98
C SER A 88 2.17 -9.11 -22.09
N LYS A 89 2.05 -8.55 -23.29
CA LYS A 89 2.24 -7.12 -23.58
C LYS A 89 1.28 -6.20 -22.79
N ASP A 90 0.28 -6.78 -22.12
CA ASP A 90 -0.69 -6.07 -21.28
C ASP A 90 -0.23 -6.01 -19.83
N LEU A 91 0.58 -5.00 -19.50
CA LEU A 91 0.98 -4.69 -18.13
C LEU A 91 -0.24 -4.28 -17.28
N LYS A 92 -0.71 -5.16 -16.41
CA LYS A 92 -1.87 -4.87 -15.53
C LYS A 92 -1.46 -4.18 -14.24
N ILE A 93 -0.81 -3.03 -14.35
CA ILE A 93 -0.30 -2.29 -13.19
C ILE A 93 -1.42 -1.98 -12.19
N THR A 94 -1.09 -2.10 -10.91
CA THR A 94 -1.94 -1.81 -9.77
C THR A 94 -1.21 -0.88 -8.81
N LEU A 95 -1.92 0.13 -8.29
CA LEU A 95 -1.43 1.02 -7.25
C LEU A 95 -2.27 0.81 -5.99
N SER A 96 -1.59 0.51 -4.88
CA SER A 96 -2.20 0.32 -3.57
C SER A 96 -1.75 1.41 -2.61
N LEU A 97 -2.71 2.06 -1.97
CA LEU A 97 -2.49 3.04 -0.92
C LEU A 97 -3.15 2.53 0.37
N SER A 98 -2.34 2.27 1.38
CA SER A 98 -2.81 1.87 2.71
C SER A 98 -2.51 2.96 3.72
N TYR A 99 -3.51 3.27 4.53
CA TYR A 99 -3.36 4.06 5.74
C TYR A 99 -3.70 3.20 6.95
N ILE A 100 -2.80 3.11 7.91
CA ILE A 100 -2.89 2.21 9.06
C ILE A 100 -2.69 3.04 10.33
N GLU A 101 -3.65 3.02 11.24
CA GLU A 101 -3.58 3.83 12.46
C GLU A 101 -2.46 3.37 13.41
N LYS A 102 -2.42 2.06 13.72
CA LYS A 102 -1.44 1.47 14.64
C LYS A 102 -0.77 0.25 13.99
N PRO A 103 0.27 0.45 13.16
CA PRO A 103 0.84 -0.63 12.34
C PRO A 103 1.54 -1.73 13.15
N GLY A 104 2.04 -1.43 14.35
CA GLY A 104 2.71 -2.43 15.21
C GLY A 104 1.78 -3.16 16.18
N GLU A 105 0.64 -2.55 16.51
CA GLU A 105 -0.36 -3.09 17.43
C GLU A 105 -1.76 -2.71 16.93
N PRO A 106 -2.22 -3.29 15.81
CA PRO A 106 -3.54 -2.99 15.28
C PRO A 106 -4.61 -3.56 16.21
N ASP A 107 -5.74 -2.87 16.34
CA ASP A 107 -6.95 -3.43 16.96
C ASP A 107 -7.59 -4.45 16.01
N ALA A 108 -6.92 -5.59 15.87
CA ALA A 108 -7.36 -6.71 15.08
C ALA A 108 -7.57 -7.93 15.97
N TYR A 109 -8.60 -8.71 15.66
CA TYR A 109 -8.78 -10.02 16.29
C TYR A 109 -7.54 -10.89 16.00
N LYS A 110 -6.90 -11.35 17.07
CA LYS A 110 -5.75 -12.24 17.03
C LYS A 110 -6.26 -13.68 17.10
N VAL A 111 -5.83 -14.48 16.13
CA VAL A 111 -6.09 -15.91 16.08
C VAL A 111 -4.95 -16.62 16.80
N ASN A 112 -5.27 -17.59 17.64
CA ASN A 112 -4.32 -18.44 18.34
C ASN A 112 -4.19 -19.81 17.66
N ASP A 113 -3.12 -20.52 17.97
CA ASP A 113 -2.96 -21.91 17.57
C ASP A 113 -4.11 -22.75 18.12
N GLY A 114 -4.83 -23.44 17.24
CA GLY A 114 -5.98 -24.28 17.57
C GLY A 114 -7.36 -23.63 17.38
N ASP A 115 -7.44 -22.39 16.89
CA ASP A 115 -8.71 -21.75 16.52
C ASP A 115 -9.33 -22.32 15.22
N PHE A 116 -8.65 -23.28 14.55
CA PHE A 116 -9.11 -24.00 13.35
C PHE A 116 -8.94 -25.51 13.50
#